data_AF-A0A0S7WY15-F1
#
_entry.id   AF-A0A0S7WY15-F1
#
_cell.length_a   1.000
_cell.length_b   1.000
_cell.length_c   1.000
_cell.angle_alpha   90.00
_cell.angle_beta   90.00
_cell.angle_gamma   90.00
#
_symmetry.space_group_name_H-M   'P 1'
#
loop_
_entity.id
_entity.type
_entity.pdbx_description
1 polymer ?
#
loop_
_entity_poly.entity_id
_entity_poly.type
_entity_poly.pdbx_seq_one_letter_code
_entity_poly.pdbx_strand_id
1 'polypeptide(L)'
;MNIFSNRGVSLYLAVVLMTMLLALVLGISTILFKQLQTIKGMEDSVIALYAADSGIERVLVDVIANRQDPYPQYSDSLGNEASYDVDVVCCQSGIGDCVWGGSFICPLSSSDPDCLAYFYCVTSRGFYGPPGNRTKTQRAIQVAL
;
A
#
# COMPACT_ATOMS: atom_id res chain seq x y z
N MET A 1 68.45 2.75 -19.28
CA MET A 1 67.42 2.33 -18.30
C MET A 1 66.57 1.25 -18.95
N ASN A 2 66.68 0.02 -18.45
CA ASN A 2 66.15 -1.19 -19.09
C ASN A 2 64.62 -1.28 -18.98
N ILE A 3 63.94 -1.16 -20.12
CA ILE A 3 62.49 -1.36 -20.31
C ILE A 3 62.13 -2.84 -20.57
N PHE A 4 63.12 -3.74 -20.64
CA PHE A 4 62.91 -5.16 -20.97
C PHE A 4 62.50 -6.05 -19.77
N SER A 5 62.52 -5.51 -18.54
CA SER A 5 62.03 -6.18 -17.33
C SER A 5 60.61 -5.73 -16.90
N ASN A 6 59.92 -4.96 -17.74
CA ASN A 6 58.61 -4.35 -17.42
C ASN A 6 57.41 -4.96 -18.20
N ARG A 7 57.64 -5.89 -19.12
CA ARG A 7 56.58 -6.43 -20.01
C ARG A 7 55.61 -7.40 -19.31
N GLY A 8 56.07 -8.15 -18.32
CA GLY A 8 55.21 -9.07 -17.55
C GLY A 8 54.30 -8.37 -16.55
N VAL A 9 54.78 -7.28 -15.94
CA VAL A 9 54.04 -6.52 -14.91
C VAL A 9 52.82 -5.81 -15.50
N SER A 10 52.93 -5.28 -16.72
CA SER A 10 51.81 -4.64 -17.43
C SER A 10 50.68 -5.62 -17.75
N LEU A 11 51.01 -6.87 -18.08
CA LEU A 11 50.01 -7.89 -18.39
C LEU A 11 49.29 -8.37 -17.11
N TYR A 12 50.04 -8.53 -16.01
CA TYR A 12 49.46 -8.85 -14.71
C TYR A 12 48.49 -7.76 -14.24
N LEU A 13 48.88 -6.48 -14.36
CA LEU A 13 48.01 -5.35 -14.03
C LEU A 13 46.72 -5.36 -14.87
N ALA A 14 46.82 -5.61 -16.17
CA ALA A 14 45.66 -5.66 -17.06
C ALA A 14 44.67 -6.78 -16.66
N VAL A 15 45.18 -7.96 -16.30
CA VAL A 15 44.35 -9.09 -15.87
C VAL A 15 43.64 -8.77 -14.54
N VAL A 16 44.34 -8.17 -13.57
CA VAL A 16 43.74 -7.78 -12.28
C VAL A 16 42.67 -6.70 -12.46
N LEU A 17 42.91 -5.73 -13.35
CA LEU A 17 41.90 -4.71 -13.66
C LEU A 17 40.68 -5.32 -14.36
N MET A 18 40.88 -6.25 -15.29
CA MET A 18 39.77 -6.94 -15.95
C MET A 18 38.92 -7.76 -14.97
N THR A 19 39.53 -8.47 -14.02
CA THR A 19 38.77 -9.22 -13.01
C THR A 19 38.04 -8.31 -12.03
N MET A 20 38.63 -7.17 -11.66
CA MET A 20 37.97 -6.15 -10.84
C MET A 20 36.76 -5.55 -11.57
N LEU A 21 36.91 -5.20 -12.85
CA LEU A 21 35.81 -4.68 -13.66
C LEU A 21 34.70 -5.72 -13.83
N LEU A 22 35.05 -6.98 -14.05
CA LEU A 22 34.09 -8.08 -14.15
C LEU A 22 33.29 -8.24 -12.85
N ALA A 23 33.98 -8.21 -11.70
CA ALA A 23 33.34 -8.31 -10.39
C ALA A 23 32.36 -7.14 -10.14
N LEU A 24 32.70 -5.93 -10.56
CA LEU A 24 31.81 -4.77 -10.46
C LEU A 24 30.55 -4.94 -11.32
N VAL A 25 30.71 -5.37 -12.58
CA VAL A 25 29.56 -5.58 -13.48
C VAL A 25 28.63 -6.66 -12.95
N LEU A 26 29.17 -7.78 -12.46
CA LEU A 26 28.36 -8.83 -11.85
C LEU A 26 27.67 -8.34 -10.58
N GLY A 27 28.39 -7.60 -9.73
CA GLY A 27 27.82 -6.99 -8.53
C GLY A 27 26.61 -6.10 -8.84
N ILE A 28 26.76 -5.17 -9.79
CA ILE A 28 25.68 -4.26 -10.21
C ILE A 28 24.50 -5.05 -10.81
N SER A 29 24.79 -6.06 -11.63
CA SER A 29 23.75 -6.89 -12.25
C SER A 29 22.85 -7.55 -11.21
N THR A 30 23.43 -8.09 -10.12
CA THR A 30 22.63 -8.71 -9.05
C THR A 30 21.72 -7.71 -8.31
N ILE A 31 22.19 -6.48 -8.13
CA ILE A 31 21.41 -5.42 -7.49
C ILE A 31 20.21 -5.05 -8.37
N LEU A 32 20.43 -4.89 -9.68
CA LEU A 32 19.36 -4.57 -10.64
C LEU A 32 18.28 -5.66 -10.67
N PHE A 33 18.66 -6.94 -10.67
CA PHE A 33 17.69 -8.03 -10.62
C PHE A 33 16.81 -8.00 -9.36
N LYS A 34 17.38 -7.69 -8.20
CA LYS A 34 16.60 -7.54 -6.96
C LYS A 34 15.65 -6.35 -7.01
N GLN A 35 16.09 -5.23 -7.57
CA GLN A 35 15.25 -4.04 -7.72
C GLN A 35 14.04 -4.30 -8.62
N LEU A 36 14.21 -5.04 -9.72
CA LEU A 36 13.10 -5.41 -10.61
C LEU A 36 12.01 -6.24 -9.90
N GLN A 37 12.40 -7.13 -8.98
CA GLN A 37 11.45 -7.90 -8.20
C GLN A 37 10.67 -7.01 -7.22
N THR A 38 11.35 -6.06 -6.57
CA THR A 38 10.70 -5.09 -5.68
C THR A 38 9.71 -4.20 -6.45
N ILE A 39 10.04 -3.78 -7.67
CA ILE A 39 9.14 -2.96 -8.52
C ILE A 39 7.83 -3.70 -8.79
N LYS A 40 7.87 -5.01 -9.09
CA LYS A 40 6.63 -5.80 -9.26
C LYS A 40 5.77 -5.83 -8.00
N GLY A 41 6.37 -6.02 -6.82
CA GLY A 41 5.61 -5.98 -5.57
C GLY A 41 5.00 -4.60 -5.25
N MET A 42 5.65 -3.52 -5.71
CA MET A 42 5.09 -2.17 -5.60
C MET A 42 3.88 -1.97 -6.52
N GLU A 43 3.90 -2.53 -7.74
CA GLU A 43 2.76 -2.47 -8.66
C GLU A 43 1.49 -3.08 -8.00
N ASP A 44 1.62 -4.27 -7.41
CA ASP A 44 0.54 -4.93 -6.68
C ASP A 44 0.00 -4.06 -5.53
N SER A 45 0.89 -3.32 -4.87
CA SER A 45 0.54 -2.42 -3.76
C SER A 45 -0.22 -1.19 -4.26
N VAL A 46 0.14 -0.65 -5.42
CA VAL A 46 -0.57 0.48 -6.04
C VAL A 46 -1.97 0.06 -6.47
N ILE A 47 -2.14 -1.16 -7.00
CA ILE A 47 -3.47 -1.66 -7.38
C ILE A 47 -4.34 -1.87 -6.14
N ALA A 48 -3.79 -2.45 -5.06
CA ALA A 48 -4.50 -2.57 -3.79
C ALA A 48 -4.86 -1.19 -3.20
N LEU A 49 -3.98 -0.20 -3.32
CA LEU A 49 -4.24 1.17 -2.89
C LEU A 49 -5.39 1.81 -3.68
N TYR A 50 -5.39 1.62 -5.00
CA TYR A 50 -6.46 2.14 -5.87
C TYR A 50 -7.81 1.48 -5.56
N ALA A 51 -7.82 0.18 -5.26
CA ALA A 51 -9.01 -0.51 -4.79
C ALA A 51 -9.51 0.07 -3.45
N ALA A 52 -8.60 0.35 -2.51
CA ALA A 52 -8.95 0.97 -1.24
C ALA A 52 -9.56 2.38 -1.44
N ASP A 53 -8.95 3.22 -2.27
CA ASP A 53 -9.46 4.56 -2.56
C ASP A 53 -10.82 4.51 -3.26
N SER A 54 -11.03 3.57 -4.19
CA SER A 54 -12.33 3.34 -4.83
C SER A 54 -13.44 3.01 -3.82
N GLY A 55 -13.12 2.19 -2.80
CA GLY A 55 -14.05 1.89 -1.72
C GLY A 55 -14.41 3.14 -0.89
N ILE A 56 -13.43 4.01 -0.60
CA ILE A 56 -13.66 5.28 0.10
C ILE A 56 -14.58 6.19 -0.72
N GLU A 57 -14.33 6.34 -2.02
CA GLU A 57 -15.16 7.17 -2.90
C GLU A 57 -16.60 6.67 -2.93
N ARG A 58 -16.80 5.35 -2.98
CA ARG A 58 -18.13 4.73 -2.94
C ARG A 58 -18.89 5.11 -1.67
N VAL A 59 -18.23 5.03 -0.52
CA VAL A 59 -18.81 5.42 0.78
C VAL A 59 -19.08 6.91 0.83
N LEU A 60 -18.16 7.75 0.35
CA LEU A 60 -18.33 9.19 0.39
C LEU A 60 -19.56 9.63 -0.42
N VAL A 61 -19.79 9.01 -1.58
CA VAL A 61 -21.01 9.26 -2.38
C VAL A 61 -22.26 8.87 -1.58
N ASP A 62 -22.24 7.71 -0.92
CA ASP A 62 -23.40 7.25 -0.14
C ASP A 62 -23.65 8.12 1.10
N VAL A 63 -22.61 8.46 1.87
CA VAL A 63 -22.71 9.34 3.05
C VAL A 63 -23.24 10.74 2.67
N ILE A 64 -22.85 11.27 1.50
CA ILE A 64 -23.36 12.55 1.02
C ILE A 64 -24.82 12.45 0.56
N ALA A 65 -25.21 11.34 -0.06
CA ALA A 65 -26.56 11.13 -0.60
C ALA A 65 -27.59 10.72 0.48
N ASN A 66 -27.18 9.85 1.40
CA ASN A 66 -27.99 9.20 2.43
C ASN A 66 -27.51 9.62 3.83
N ARG A 67 -27.49 10.94 4.08
CA ARG A 67 -26.95 11.58 5.30
C ARG A 67 -27.46 11.07 6.65
N GLN A 68 -28.51 10.26 6.68
CA GLN A 68 -29.12 9.73 7.90
C GLN A 68 -28.79 8.26 8.17
N ASP A 69 -28.35 7.48 7.18
CA ASP A 69 -28.11 6.03 7.38
C ASP A 69 -27.22 5.46 6.26
N PRO A 70 -25.92 5.78 6.22
CA PRO A 70 -25.02 5.13 5.30
C PRO A 70 -24.84 3.66 5.70
N TYR A 71 -24.86 2.77 4.71
CA TYR A 71 -24.70 1.34 4.97
C TYR A 71 -23.34 1.07 5.68
N PRO A 72 -23.29 0.23 6.73
CA PRO A 72 -22.11 0.12 7.58
C PRO A 72 -20.92 -0.57 6.91
N GLN A 73 -21.12 -1.33 5.82
CA GLN A 73 -20.05 -2.11 5.20
C GLN A 73 -20.17 -2.17 3.67
N TYR A 74 -19.13 -1.81 2.94
CA TYR A 74 -19.14 -1.93 1.47
C TYR A 74 -18.07 -2.89 1.02
N SER A 75 -18.45 -3.91 0.26
CA SER A 75 -17.49 -4.75 -0.41
C SER A 75 -17.88 -4.95 -1.86
N ASP A 76 -16.88 -4.86 -2.74
CA ASP A 76 -17.07 -5.15 -4.15
C ASP A 76 -15.75 -5.63 -4.78
N SER A 77 -15.87 -6.32 -5.91
CA SER A 77 -14.72 -6.69 -6.74
C SER A 77 -14.66 -5.77 -7.96
N LEU A 78 -13.50 -5.14 -8.17
CA LEU A 78 -13.27 -4.25 -9.31
C LEU A 78 -12.95 -5.01 -10.62
N GLY A 79 -12.99 -6.34 -10.58
CA GLY A 79 -12.37 -7.17 -11.61
C GLY A 79 -10.84 -7.21 -11.47
N ASN A 80 -10.18 -8.04 -12.28
CA ASN A 80 -8.70 -8.20 -12.28
C ASN A 80 -8.11 -8.59 -10.91
N GLU A 81 -8.79 -9.46 -10.15
CA GLU A 81 -8.35 -9.90 -8.81
C GLU A 81 -8.23 -8.78 -7.76
N ALA A 82 -8.75 -7.59 -8.07
CA ALA A 82 -8.86 -6.48 -7.13
C ALA A 82 -10.23 -6.51 -6.42
N SER A 83 -10.22 -6.23 -5.13
CA SER A 83 -11.44 -6.08 -4.32
C SER A 83 -11.19 -5.10 -3.18
N TYR A 84 -12.24 -4.45 -2.70
CA TYR A 84 -12.18 -3.66 -1.47
C TYR A 84 -13.20 -4.16 -0.44
N ASP A 85 -12.91 -3.82 0.81
CA ASP A 85 -13.80 -3.97 1.95
C ASP A 85 -13.72 -2.71 2.79
N VAL A 86 -14.85 -2.04 2.98
CA VAL A 86 -14.95 -0.74 3.64
C VAL A 86 -15.86 -0.89 4.84
N ASP A 87 -15.38 -0.49 6.01
CA ASP A 87 -16.20 -0.40 7.21
C ASP A 87 -16.45 1.08 7.54
N VAL A 88 -17.71 1.41 7.75
CA VAL A 88 -18.20 2.76 8.09
C VAL A 88 -18.71 2.75 9.51
N VAL A 89 -18.25 3.71 10.29
CA VAL A 89 -18.56 3.82 11.70
C VAL A 89 -18.98 5.26 12.01
N CYS A 90 -20.16 5.42 12.58
CA CYS A 90 -20.71 6.69 13.02
C CYS A 90 -20.10 7.13 14.36
N CYS A 91 -19.69 8.40 14.47
CA CYS A 91 -19.13 8.97 15.69
C CYS A 91 -19.80 10.30 16.10
N GLN A 92 -19.97 10.49 17.41
CA GLN A 92 -20.55 11.71 17.98
C GLN A 92 -19.47 12.77 18.27
N SER A 93 -19.82 14.06 18.13
CA SER A 93 -18.95 15.19 18.45
C SER A 93 -18.48 15.14 19.91
N GLY A 94 -17.16 15.26 20.13
CA GLY A 94 -16.54 15.25 21.47
C GLY A 94 -15.78 13.96 21.83
N ILE A 95 -15.87 12.92 20.99
CA ILE A 95 -15.05 11.72 21.05
C ILE A 95 -13.91 11.93 20.04
N GLY A 96 -12.66 11.69 20.42
CA GLY A 96 -11.46 12.07 19.63
C GLY A 96 -11.34 11.41 18.25
N ASP A 97 -10.18 11.59 17.62
CA ASP A 97 -9.87 11.11 16.27
C ASP A 97 -10.23 9.61 16.05
N CYS A 98 -10.53 9.25 14.81
CA CYS A 98 -10.81 7.87 14.41
C CYS A 98 -9.60 6.95 14.68
N VAL A 99 -9.55 6.27 15.83
CA VAL A 99 -8.51 5.28 16.16
C VAL A 99 -9.06 3.87 16.02
N TRP A 100 -8.64 3.19 14.95
CA TRP A 100 -8.96 1.77 14.74
C TRP A 100 -8.13 0.90 15.71
N GLY A 101 -8.80 0.21 16.62
CA GLY A 101 -8.16 -0.70 17.60
C GLY A 101 -7.76 -0.06 18.94
N GLY A 102 -8.25 1.15 19.26
CA GLY A 102 -8.07 1.80 20.56
C GLY A 102 -9.30 1.76 21.48
N SER A 103 -9.19 2.33 22.69
CA SER A 103 -10.26 2.38 23.72
C SER A 103 -11.41 3.36 23.41
N PHE A 104 -11.31 4.15 22.34
CA PHE A 104 -12.37 5.03 21.85
C PHE A 104 -13.05 4.35 20.66
N ILE A 105 -13.96 3.44 20.98
CA ILE A 105 -14.73 2.69 20.00
C ILE A 105 -15.95 3.54 19.65
N CYS A 106 -15.96 4.13 18.46
CA CYS A 106 -17.22 4.47 17.84
C CYS A 106 -17.87 3.17 17.31
N PRO A 107 -19.19 3.00 17.41
CA PRO A 107 -20.14 3.80 18.18
C PRO A 107 -20.12 3.39 19.67
N LEU A 108 -20.38 4.33 20.58
CA LEU A 108 -20.51 4.03 22.02
C LEU A 108 -21.78 3.23 22.38
N SER A 109 -22.61 2.88 21.40
CA SER A 109 -23.74 1.94 21.57
C SER A 109 -24.14 1.30 20.24
N SER A 110 -24.55 0.03 20.28
CA SER A 110 -24.64 -0.89 19.14
C SER A 110 -25.85 -0.74 18.22
N SER A 111 -26.54 0.38 18.23
CA SER A 111 -27.65 0.65 17.31
C SER A 111 -28.07 2.10 17.48
N ASP A 112 -27.44 3.00 16.75
CA ASP A 112 -27.99 4.34 16.52
C ASP A 112 -28.64 4.29 15.13
N PRO A 113 -29.92 3.88 15.02
CA PRO A 113 -30.60 3.66 13.74
C PRO A 113 -30.76 4.93 12.90
N ASP A 114 -30.47 6.10 13.47
CA ASP A 114 -30.57 7.39 12.79
C ASP A 114 -29.22 8.06 12.51
N CYS A 115 -28.10 7.38 12.85
CA CYS A 115 -26.70 7.85 12.72
C CYS A 115 -26.60 9.39 12.73
N LEU A 116 -27.04 10.04 13.81
CA LEU A 116 -26.99 11.50 13.98
C LEU A 116 -25.55 11.97 14.30
N ALA A 117 -24.58 11.41 13.59
CA ALA A 117 -23.16 11.63 13.74
C ALA A 117 -22.74 12.96 13.09
N TYR A 118 -21.91 13.72 13.81
CA TYR A 118 -21.24 14.90 13.24
C TYR A 118 -20.08 14.51 12.33
N PHE A 119 -19.52 13.31 12.51
CA PHE A 119 -18.47 12.77 11.65
C PHE A 119 -18.52 11.25 11.55
N TYR A 120 -18.05 10.74 10.41
CA TYR A 120 -17.98 9.33 10.04
C TYR A 120 -16.54 8.89 9.97
N CYS A 121 -16.23 7.74 10.56
CA CYS A 121 -14.95 7.06 10.38
C CYS A 121 -15.12 6.00 9.29
N VAL A 122 -14.36 6.13 8.21
CA VAL A 122 -14.37 5.18 7.10
C VAL A 122 -13.02 4.50 7.07
N THR A 123 -12.96 3.18 7.18
CA THR A 123 -11.76 2.41 6.84
C THR A 123 -12.01 1.62 5.59
N SER A 124 -11.11 1.74 4.62
CA SER A 124 -11.13 0.94 3.41
C SER A 124 -9.90 0.05 3.35
N ARG A 125 -10.12 -1.22 3.05
CA ARG A 125 -9.11 -2.24 2.88
C ARG A 125 -9.15 -2.70 1.44
N GLY A 126 -8.10 -2.39 0.69
CA GLY A 126 -7.92 -2.86 -0.67
C GLY A 126 -7.09 -4.15 -0.70
N PHE A 127 -7.50 -5.07 -1.56
CA PHE A 127 -6.87 -6.37 -1.77
C PHE A 127 -6.58 -6.55 -3.25
N TYR A 128 -5.40 -7.06 -3.56
CA TYR A 128 -5.02 -7.43 -4.92
C TYR A 128 -4.27 -8.76 -4.94
N GLY A 129 -4.62 -9.62 -5.90
CA GLY A 129 -3.98 -10.91 -6.17
C GLY A 129 -4.80 -12.13 -5.75
N PRO A 130 -4.26 -13.34 -5.97
CA PRO A 130 -5.00 -14.58 -5.81
C PRO A 130 -5.33 -14.90 -4.35
N PRO A 131 -6.43 -15.64 -4.08
CA PRO A 131 -6.80 -16.04 -2.73
C PRO A 131 -5.70 -16.91 -2.09
N GLY A 132 -5.03 -16.36 -1.07
CA GLY A 132 -3.93 -17.02 -0.33
C GLY A 132 -2.62 -16.23 -0.32
N ASN A 133 -2.40 -15.35 -1.29
CA ASN A 133 -1.24 -14.46 -1.35
C ASN A 133 -1.65 -13.08 -1.87
N ARG A 134 -2.49 -12.37 -1.08
CA ARG A 134 -3.02 -11.05 -1.45
C ARG A 134 -2.17 -9.95 -0.85
N THR A 135 -1.79 -8.99 -1.67
CA THR A 135 -1.30 -7.70 -1.20
C THR A 135 -2.47 -6.96 -0.56
N LYS A 136 -2.25 -6.43 0.64
CA LYS A 136 -3.26 -5.72 1.43
C LYS A 136 -2.80 -4.30 1.65
N THR A 137 -3.71 -3.35 1.49
CA THR A 137 -3.47 -1.95 1.84
C THR A 137 -4.69 -1.45 2.59
N GLN A 138 -4.46 -0.67 3.63
CA GLN A 138 -5.53 -0.11 4.45
C GLN A 138 -5.40 1.41 4.47
N ARG A 139 -6.54 2.07 4.34
CA ARG A 139 -6.70 3.51 4.56
C ARG A 139 -7.84 3.76 5.53
N ALA A 140 -7.72 4.85 6.28
CA ALA A 140 -8.77 5.33 7.15
C ALA A 140 -8.88 6.85 6.98
N ILE A 141 -10.11 7.33 6.88
CA ILE A 141 -10.40 8.76 6.83
C ILE A 141 -11.53 9.10 7.79
N GLN A 142 -11.51 10.32 8.28
CA GLN A 142 -12.60 10.92 9.03
C GLN A 142 -13.31 11.92 8.12
N VAL A 143 -14.62 11.77 7.98
CA VAL A 143 -15.47 12.62 7.16
C VAL A 143 -16.42 13.35 8.09
N ALA A 144 -16.24 14.66 8.27
CA ALA A 144 -17.22 15.52 8.94
C ALA A 144 -18.16 16.12 7.89
N LEU A 145 -19.48 16.09 8.16
CA LEU A 145 -20.51 16.68 7.29
C LEU A 145 -20.93 18.07 7.74
#